data_AF-A0A3N7CQQ4-F1
#
_entry.id   AF-A0A3N7CQQ4-F1
#
_cell.length_a   1.000
_cell.length_b   1.000
_cell.length_c   1.000
_cell.angle_alpha   90.00
_cell.angle_beta   90.00
_cell.angle_gamma   90.00
#
_symmetry.space_group_name_H-M   'P 1'
#
loop_
_entity.id
_entity.type
_entity.pdbx_description
1 polymer ?
#
loop_
_entity_poly.entity_id
_entity_poly.type
_entity_poly.pdbx_seq_one_letter_code
_entity_poly.pdbx_strand_id
1 'polypeptide(L)'
;MMQLTCPCCHAHLPLEAALQDDAGRELIGMMAAMPAELARPLVHYLGYFRPAKQQLGWGRALRMAREVLALESDQGALAFGLLEAARGLDEKRAQAGWKPLGNHNYLRRVLESTAGRFEAMPAPQQAKVSKVPQSKTGSALVALEGMRK
;
A
#
# COMPACT_ATOMS: atom_id res chain seq x y z
N MET A 1 15.46 5.76 -21.84
CA MET A 1 14.78 4.67 -21.10
C MET A 1 14.58 5.15 -19.68
N MET A 2 13.34 5.21 -19.21
CA MET A 2 13.02 5.75 -17.89
C MET A 2 13.43 4.75 -16.81
N GLN A 3 14.18 5.20 -15.79
CA GLN A 3 14.66 4.32 -14.74
C GLN A 3 14.08 4.72 -13.38
N LEU A 4 13.69 3.71 -12.62
CA LEU A 4 13.37 3.82 -11.21
C LEU A 4 14.62 3.47 -10.39
N THR A 5 14.92 4.29 -9.39
CA THR A 5 15.99 4.03 -8.42
C THR A 5 15.37 3.69 -7.08
N CYS A 6 15.68 2.52 -6.53
CA CYS A 6 15.19 2.12 -5.22
C CYS A 6 15.81 3.02 -4.13
N PRO A 7 15.02 3.70 -3.28
CA PRO A 7 15.57 4.55 -2.22
C PRO A 7 16.23 3.75 -1.09
N CYS A 8 15.98 2.44 -1.00
CA CYS A 8 16.50 1.60 0.09
C CYS A 8 17.85 0.95 -0.25
N CYS A 9 18.09 0.60 -1.51
CA CYS A 9 19.31 -0.11 -1.93
C CYS A 9 19.96 0.44 -3.20
N HIS A 10 19.41 1.51 -3.77
CA HIS A 10 19.90 2.17 -5.00
C HIS A 10 19.94 1.28 -6.24
N ALA A 11 19.29 0.11 -6.23
CA ALA A 11 19.11 -0.71 -7.42
C ALA A 11 18.32 0.07 -8.49
N HIS A 12 18.74 -0.09 -9.74
CA HIS A 12 18.08 0.50 -10.90
C HIS A 12 17.14 -0.51 -11.56
N LEU A 13 15.91 -0.08 -11.85
CA LEU A 13 14.90 -0.87 -12.55
C LEU A 13 14.40 -0.07 -13.77
N PRO A 14 14.56 -0.59 -15.00
CA PRO A 14 13.91 0.01 -16.17
C PRO A 14 12.40 -0.04 -16.00
N LEU A 15 11.72 1.10 -16.04
CA LEU A 15 10.27 1.16 -15.82
C LEU A 15 9.53 0.34 -16.87
N GLU A 16 10.00 0.41 -18.11
CA GLU A 16 9.42 -0.31 -19.24
C GLU A 16 9.42 -1.82 -19.00
N ALA A 17 10.47 -2.37 -18.38
CA ALA A 17 10.54 -3.79 -18.05
C ALA A 17 9.51 -4.19 -16.98
N ALA A 18 9.28 -3.34 -15.98
CA ALA A 18 8.24 -3.57 -14.97
C ALA A 18 6.83 -3.58 -15.58
N LEU A 19 6.60 -2.77 -16.62
CA LEU A 19 5.33 -2.70 -17.32
C LEU A 19 5.09 -3.88 -18.29
N GLN A 20 6.12 -4.66 -18.66
CA GLN A 20 5.92 -5.83 -19.52
C GLN A 20 5.32 -7.03 -18.78
N ASP A 21 5.46 -7.11 -17.45
CA ASP A 21 4.90 -8.21 -16.67
C ASP A 21 3.39 -8.04 -16.45
N ASP A 22 2.59 -8.97 -16.97
CA ASP A 22 1.12 -8.90 -16.89
C ASP A 22 0.61 -8.88 -15.45
N ALA A 23 1.17 -9.75 -14.58
CA ALA A 23 0.76 -9.83 -13.18
C ALA A 23 1.23 -8.60 -12.39
N GLY A 24 2.41 -8.07 -12.72
CA GLY A 24 2.93 -6.82 -12.16
C GLY A 24 2.03 -5.64 -12.51
N ARG A 25 1.65 -5.48 -13.78
CA ARG A 25 0.71 -4.44 -14.22
C ARG A 25 -0.63 -4.54 -13.48
N GLU A 26 -1.17 -5.74 -13.38
CA GLU A 26 -2.46 -5.94 -12.74
C GLU A 26 -2.40 -5.64 -11.24
N LEU A 27 -1.36 -6.09 -10.53
CA LEU A 27 -1.17 -5.79 -9.12
C LEU A 27 -1.04 -4.28 -8.88
N ILE A 28 -0.23 -3.59 -9.68
CA ILE A 28 -0.03 -2.14 -9.56
C ILE A 28 -1.33 -1.39 -9.87
N GLY A 29 -2.05 -1.78 -10.93
CA GLY A 29 -3.33 -1.19 -11.30
C GLY A 29 -4.38 -1.37 -10.20
N MET A 30 -4.47 -2.57 -9.63
CA MET A 30 -5.34 -2.84 -8.48
C MET A 30 -4.99 -1.94 -7.31
N MET A 31 -3.71 -1.83 -6.94
CA MET A 31 -3.26 -0.97 -5.84
C MET A 31 -3.53 0.52 -6.08
N ALA A 32 -3.37 0.99 -7.32
CA ALA A 32 -3.62 2.38 -7.68
C ALA A 32 -5.11 2.75 -7.61
N ALA A 33 -6.02 1.78 -7.75
CA ALA A 33 -7.46 1.97 -7.66
C ALA A 33 -8.00 1.97 -6.21
N MET A 34 -7.17 1.64 -5.21
CA MET A 34 -7.59 1.57 -3.80
C MET A 34 -7.19 2.82 -3.02
N PRO A 35 -7.84 3.11 -1.87
CA PRO A 35 -7.34 4.11 -0.92
C PRO A 35 -5.91 3.81 -0.48
N ALA A 36 -5.09 4.86 -0.33
CA ALA A 36 -3.69 4.72 0.07
C ALA A 36 -3.53 4.08 1.45
N GLU A 37 -4.52 4.29 2.31
CA GLU A 37 -4.67 3.74 3.66
C GLU A 37 -4.79 2.22 3.65
N LEU A 38 -5.31 1.61 2.57
CA LEU A 38 -5.37 0.16 2.39
C LEU A 38 -4.19 -0.35 1.56
N ALA A 39 -3.81 0.37 0.50
CA ALA A 39 -2.76 -0.08 -0.41
C ALA A 39 -1.39 -0.21 0.27
N ARG A 40 -1.01 0.74 1.12
CA ARG A 40 0.29 0.72 1.79
C ARG A 40 0.42 -0.44 2.79
N PRO A 41 -0.52 -0.65 3.73
CA PRO A 41 -0.45 -1.80 4.64
C PRO A 41 -0.51 -3.13 3.91
N LEU A 42 -1.27 -3.24 2.80
CA LEU A 42 -1.32 -4.46 2.00
C LEU A 42 0.07 -4.82 1.45
N VAL A 43 0.75 -3.89 0.79
CA VAL A 43 2.11 -4.11 0.26
C VAL A 43 3.08 -4.50 1.36
N HIS A 44 3.01 -3.79 2.49
CA HIS A 44 3.85 -4.08 3.63
C HIS A 44 3.62 -5.50 4.16
N TYR A 45 2.36 -5.90 4.28
CA TYR A 45 1.96 -7.22 4.72
C TYR A 45 2.43 -8.34 3.78
N LEU A 46 2.34 -8.16 2.45
CA LEU A 46 2.89 -9.10 1.47
C LEU A 46 4.40 -9.32 1.65
N GLY A 47 5.11 -8.30 2.15
CA GLY A 47 6.52 -8.36 2.49
C GLY A 47 6.89 -9.41 3.55
N TYR A 48 5.96 -9.85 4.42
CA TYR A 48 6.24 -10.86 5.44
C TYR A 48 6.29 -12.30 4.90
N PHE A 49 5.92 -12.53 3.65
CA PHE A 49 5.92 -13.87 3.04
C PHE A 49 7.20 -14.19 2.27
N ARG A 50 8.11 -13.21 2.10
CA ARG A 50 9.36 -13.43 1.38
C ARG A 50 10.47 -13.96 2.32
N PRO A 51 11.19 -15.02 1.93
CA PRO A 51 12.46 -15.38 2.57
C PRO A 51 13.51 -14.29 2.39
N ALA A 52 14.50 -14.23 3.29
CA ALA A 52 15.54 -13.19 3.27
C ALA A 52 16.33 -13.13 1.94
N LYS A 53 16.49 -14.27 1.25
CA LYS A 53 17.29 -14.39 0.02
C LYS A 53 16.47 -14.40 -1.27
N GLN A 54 15.14 -14.40 -1.19
CA GLN A 54 14.28 -14.57 -2.36
C GLN A 54 13.30 -13.42 -2.50
N GLN A 55 13.08 -13.01 -3.75
CA GLN A 55 12.07 -12.01 -4.08
C GLN A 55 10.70 -12.68 -4.21
N LEU A 56 9.65 -11.93 -3.88
CA LEU A 56 8.28 -12.36 -4.13
C LEU A 56 7.97 -12.10 -5.61
N GLY A 57 7.72 -13.14 -6.39
CA GLY A 57 7.35 -12.99 -7.80
C GLY A 57 5.97 -12.34 -7.97
N TRP A 58 5.78 -11.58 -9.06
CA TRP A 58 4.55 -10.81 -9.33
C TRP A 58 3.28 -11.65 -9.30
N GLY A 59 3.26 -12.80 -9.98
CA GLY A 59 2.08 -13.68 -9.98
C GLY A 59 1.68 -14.18 -8.59
N ARG A 60 2.66 -14.49 -7.74
CA ARG A 60 2.41 -14.88 -6.35
C ARG A 60 1.90 -13.69 -5.53
N ALA A 61 2.53 -12.52 -5.67
CA ALA A 61 2.11 -11.30 -4.99
C ALA A 61 0.66 -10.91 -5.34
N LEU A 62 0.30 -10.96 -6.63
CA LEU A 62 -1.05 -10.68 -7.11
C LEU A 62 -2.08 -11.64 -6.53
N ARG A 63 -1.81 -12.96 -6.58
CA ARG A 63 -2.68 -13.96 -5.99
C ARG A 63 -2.93 -13.68 -4.51
N MET A 64 -1.86 -13.47 -3.75
CA MET A 64 -1.94 -13.22 -2.32
C MET A 64 -2.66 -11.91 -1.99
N ALA A 65 -2.45 -10.87 -2.78
CA ALA A 65 -3.15 -9.60 -2.61
C ALA A 65 -4.65 -9.78 -2.75
N ARG A 66 -5.11 -10.54 -3.76
CA ARG A 66 -6.53 -10.89 -3.92
C ARG A 66 -7.06 -11.77 -2.79
N GLU A 67 -6.28 -12.75 -2.34
CA GLU A 67 -6.65 -13.60 -1.20
C GLU A 67 -6.86 -12.76 0.07
N VAL A 68 -6.02 -11.75 0.31
CA VAL A 68 -6.16 -10.81 1.44
C VAL A 68 -7.39 -9.92 1.30
N LEU A 69 -7.62 -9.35 0.11
CA LEU A 69 -8.80 -8.51 -0.16
C LEU A 69 -10.12 -9.30 -0.04
N ALA A 70 -10.08 -10.62 -0.20
CA ALA A 70 -11.23 -11.50 0.00
C ALA A 70 -11.47 -11.89 1.47
N LEU A 71 -10.57 -11.54 2.40
CA LEU A 71 -10.74 -11.87 3.83
C LEU A 71 -11.76 -10.97 4.52
N GLU A 72 -11.86 -9.71 4.08
CA GLU A 72 -12.70 -8.69 4.68
C GLU A 72 -13.19 -7.75 3.58
N SER A 73 -14.51 -7.53 3.56
CA SER A 73 -15.20 -6.69 2.59
C SER A 73 -15.13 -5.20 2.94
N ASP A 74 -15.08 -4.87 4.24
CA ASP A 74 -14.89 -3.49 4.69
C ASP A 74 -13.42 -3.10 4.56
N GLN A 75 -13.13 -2.19 3.62
CA GLN A 75 -11.77 -1.72 3.35
C GLN A 75 -11.13 -1.01 4.56
N GLY A 76 -11.92 -0.34 5.40
CA GLY A 76 -11.44 0.31 6.61
C GLY A 76 -11.07 -0.72 7.67
N ALA A 77 -11.91 -1.72 7.89
CA ALA A 77 -11.64 -2.81 8.82
C ALA A 77 -10.40 -3.60 8.38
N LEU A 78 -10.29 -3.89 7.08
CA LEU A 78 -9.13 -4.57 6.52
C LEU A 78 -7.85 -3.74 6.67
N ALA A 79 -7.89 -2.45 6.38
CA ALA A 79 -6.75 -1.55 6.56
C ALA A 79 -6.29 -1.51 8.02
N PHE A 80 -7.23 -1.40 8.97
CA PHE A 80 -6.94 -1.44 10.39
C PHE A 80 -6.32 -2.77 10.83
N GLY A 81 -6.92 -3.89 10.41
CA GLY A 81 -6.40 -5.24 10.70
C GLY A 81 -5.01 -5.48 10.13
N LEU A 82 -4.73 -4.99 8.91
CA LEU A 82 -3.39 -5.08 8.30
C LEU A 82 -2.34 -4.27 9.08
N LEU A 83 -2.69 -3.08 9.56
CA LEU A 83 -1.80 -2.26 10.40
C LEU A 83 -1.50 -2.94 11.73
N GLU A 84 -2.51 -3.50 12.40
CA GLU A 84 -2.33 -4.25 13.64
C GLU A 84 -1.51 -5.52 13.42
N ALA A 85 -1.74 -6.22 12.31
CA ALA A 85 -0.95 -7.38 11.94
C ALA A 85 0.51 -7.01 11.68
N ALA A 86 0.78 -5.91 10.99
CA ALA A 86 2.13 -5.42 10.74
C ALA A 86 2.89 -5.15 12.04
N ARG A 87 2.27 -4.43 13.00
CA ARG A 87 2.87 -4.18 14.32
C ARG A 87 3.32 -5.46 15.01
N GLY A 88 2.41 -6.44 15.14
CA GLY A 88 2.72 -7.71 15.80
C GLY A 88 3.72 -8.58 15.03
N LEU A 89 3.77 -8.47 13.69
CA LEU A 89 4.75 -9.20 12.88
C LEU A 89 6.12 -8.55 12.91
N ASP A 90 6.21 -7.22 12.96
CA ASP A 90 7.48 -6.50 13.12
C ASP A 90 8.16 -6.83 14.44
N GLU A 91 7.40 -6.86 15.54
CA GLU A 91 7.88 -7.30 16.84
C GLU A 91 8.41 -8.74 16.82
N LYS A 92 7.67 -9.65 16.18
CA LYS A 92 8.11 -11.05 16.00
C LYS A 92 9.33 -11.17 15.10
N ARG A 93 9.43 -10.32 14.09
CA ARG A 93 10.54 -10.31 13.15
C ARG A 93 11.83 -9.80 13.79
N ALA A 94 11.73 -8.91 14.77
CA ALA A 94 12.85 -8.44 15.56
C ALA A 94 13.45 -9.53 16.49
N GLN A 95 12.70 -10.60 16.76
CA GLN A 95 13.14 -11.71 17.60
C GLN A 95 13.98 -12.73 16.81
N ALA A 96 14.82 -13.49 17.52
CA ALA A 96 15.60 -14.56 16.92
C ALA A 96 14.70 -15.68 16.38
N GLY A 97 15.02 -16.20 15.19
CA GLY A 97 14.29 -17.32 14.59
C GLY A 97 13.06 -16.95 13.76
N TRP A 98 12.92 -15.68 13.34
CA TRP A 98 11.86 -15.26 12.42
C TRP A 98 11.79 -16.15 11.18
N LYS A 99 10.56 -16.58 10.86
CA LYS A 99 10.25 -17.31 9.63
C LYS A 99 9.20 -16.53 8.82
N PRO A 100 9.34 -16.46 7.49
CA PRO A 100 8.32 -15.89 6.64
C PRO A 100 6.97 -16.59 6.84
N LEU A 101 5.89 -15.84 6.64
CA LEU A 101 4.55 -16.39 6.71
C LEU A 101 4.32 -17.42 5.60
N GLY A 102 3.62 -18.51 5.95
CA GLY A 102 3.19 -19.54 5.00
C GLY A 102 1.76 -19.34 4.49
N ASN A 103 0.92 -18.63 5.25
CA ASN A 103 -0.51 -18.43 4.96
C ASN A 103 -1.06 -17.17 5.69
N HIS A 104 -2.35 -16.88 5.49
CA HIS A 104 -3.03 -15.71 6.05
C HIS A 104 -3.68 -15.94 7.43
N ASN A 105 -3.43 -17.09 8.09
CA ASN A 105 -4.11 -17.43 9.36
C ASN A 105 -3.81 -16.43 10.47
N TYR A 106 -2.61 -15.83 10.48
CA TYR A 106 -2.30 -14.77 11.43
C TYR A 106 -3.18 -13.54 11.21
N LEU A 107 -3.35 -13.10 9.96
CA LEU A 107 -4.20 -11.95 9.64
C LEU A 107 -5.68 -12.23 9.95
N ARG A 108 -6.17 -13.44 9.68
CA ARG A 108 -7.54 -13.83 10.06
C ARG A 108 -7.80 -13.66 11.56
N ARG A 109 -6.89 -14.17 12.40
CA ARG A 109 -6.97 -14.00 13.86
C ARG A 109 -6.90 -12.54 14.29
N VAL A 110 -6.06 -11.74 13.63
CA VAL A 110 -5.97 -10.30 13.92
C VAL A 110 -7.30 -9.63 13.59
N LEU A 111 -7.86 -9.85 12.39
CA LEU A 111 -9.16 -9.32 11.97
C LEU A 111 -10.27 -9.65 12.97
N GLU A 112 -10.36 -10.91 13.39
CA GLU A 112 -11.30 -11.37 14.42
C GLU A 112 -11.12 -10.60 15.75
N SER A 113 -9.87 -10.45 16.23
CA SER A 113 -9.58 -9.72 17.48
C SER A 113 -9.72 -8.20 17.38
N THR A 114 -9.68 -7.64 16.17
CA THR A 114 -9.74 -6.20 15.93
C THR A 114 -11.15 -5.71 15.62
N ALA A 115 -12.08 -6.59 15.24
CA ALA A 115 -13.42 -6.24 14.77
C ALA A 115 -14.13 -5.26 15.72
N GLY A 116 -14.26 -5.62 17.01
CA GLY A 116 -14.92 -4.74 18.00
C GLY A 116 -14.15 -3.44 18.29
N ARG A 117 -12.82 -3.41 18.10
CA ARG A 117 -12.02 -2.19 18.25
C ARG A 117 -12.23 -1.24 17.08
N PHE A 118 -12.36 -1.78 15.86
CA PHE A 118 -12.66 -1.01 14.66
C PHE A 118 -14.06 -0.40 14.72
N GLU A 119 -15.06 -1.17 15.16
CA GLU A 119 -16.44 -0.66 15.33
C GLU A 119 -16.54 0.48 16.36
N ALA A 120 -15.68 0.46 17.38
CA ALA A 120 -15.60 1.51 18.40
C ALA A 120 -14.78 2.73 17.94
N MET A 121 -14.05 2.66 16.82
CA MET A 121 -13.28 3.80 16.33
C MET A 121 -14.21 4.88 15.79
N PRO A 122 -13.99 6.16 16.14
CA PRO A 122 -14.72 7.25 15.53
C PRO A 122 -14.43 7.25 14.02
N ALA A 123 -15.49 7.40 13.22
CA ALA A 123 -15.38 7.41 11.77
C ALA A 123 -14.31 8.43 11.33
N PRO A 124 -13.37 8.05 10.45
CA PRO A 124 -12.32 8.95 10.01
C PRO A 124 -12.96 10.20 9.42
N GLN A 125 -12.71 11.34 10.06
CA GLN A 125 -13.06 12.64 9.50
C GLN A 125 -12.29 12.77 8.20
N GLN A 126 -13.03 12.79 7.08
CA GLN A 126 -12.44 13.00 5.76
C GLN A 126 -11.49 14.18 5.85
N ALA A 127 -10.20 13.91 5.63
CA ALA A 127 -9.21 14.95 5.52
C ALA A 127 -9.66 15.84 4.36
N LYS A 128 -10.26 16.99 4.69
CA LYS A 128 -10.57 18.03 3.72
C LYS A 128 -9.26 18.27 3.00
N VAL A 129 -9.19 17.88 1.73
CA VAL A 129 -8.07 18.19 0.86
C VAL A 129 -7.97 19.72 0.89
N SER A 130 -7.03 20.23 1.67
CA SER A 130 -6.72 21.65 1.71
C SER A 130 -6.41 22.03 0.29
N LYS A 131 -7.29 22.86 -0.31
CA LYS A 131 -7.10 23.42 -1.64
C LYS A 131 -5.64 23.90 -1.73
N VAL A 132 -4.91 23.38 -2.71
CA VAL A 132 -3.53 23.77 -3.00
C VAL A 132 -3.43 25.30 -2.89
N PRO A 133 -2.55 25.86 -2.05
CA PRO A 133 -2.42 27.31 -1.96
C PRO A 133 -2.03 27.81 -3.35
N GLN A 134 -2.87 28.69 -3.93
CA GLN A 134 -2.56 29.33 -5.21
C GLN A 134 -1.18 29.99 -5.08
N SER A 135 -0.20 29.47 -5.82
CA SER A 135 1.13 30.04 -5.84
C SER A 135 1.04 31.46 -6.39
N LYS A 136 1.82 32.38 -5.85
CA LYS A 136 1.87 33.79 -6.30
C LYS A 136 2.20 33.92 -7.80
N THR A 137 2.88 32.93 -8.36
CA THR A 137 3.18 32.83 -9.80
C THR A 137 1.94 32.46 -10.62
N GLY A 138 1.08 31.58 -10.11
CA GLY A 138 -0.17 31.19 -10.77
C GLY A 138 -1.21 32.31 -10.81
N SER A 139 -1.30 33.12 -9.75
CA SER A 139 -2.19 34.29 -9.73
C SER A 139 -1.72 35.42 -10.65
N ALA A 140 -0.42 35.58 -10.87
CA ALA A 140 0.14 36.58 -11.79
C ALA A 140 -0.15 36.25 -13.26
N LEU A 141 -0.13 34.98 -13.65
CA LEU A 141 -0.45 34.54 -15.02
C LEU A 141 -1.92 34.80 -15.38
N VAL A 142 -2.84 34.51 -14.45
CA VAL A 142 -4.28 34.76 -14.65
C VAL A 142 -4.59 36.27 -14.75
N ALA A 143 -3.86 37.11 -14.01
CA ALA A 143 -4.01 38.57 -14.12
C ALA A 143 -3.54 39.11 -15.48
N LEU A 144 -2.46 38.56 -16.05
CA LEU A 144 -1.93 38.96 -17.36
C LEU A 144 -2.83 38.53 -18.52
N GLU A 145 -3.50 37.38 -18.42
CA GLU A 145 -4.48 36.92 -19.41
C GLU A 145 -5.73 37.81 -19.46
N GLY A 146 -6.12 38.41 -18.33
CA GLY A 146 -7.23 39.35 -18.24
C GLY A 146 -6.97 40.74 -18.84
N MET A 147 -5.70 41.13 -19.01
CA MET A 147 -5.30 42.44 -19.56
C MET A 147 -5.12 42.42 -21.09
N ARG A 148 -5.38 41.28 -21.75
CA ARG A 148 -5.25 41.09 -23.21
C ARG A 148 -6.55 41.34 -23.99
N LYS A 149 -7.41 42.24 -23.50
CA LYS A 149 -8.58 42.75 -24.24
C LYS A 149 -8.40 44.21 -24.59
#